data_AF-A0A8H8A3X7-F1
#
_entry.id   AF-A0A8H8A3X7-F1
#
_cell.length_a   1.000
_cell.length_b   1.000
_cell.length_c   1.000
_cell.angle_alpha   90.00
_cell.angle_beta   90.00
_cell.angle_gamma   90.00
#
_symmetry.space_group_name_H-M   'P 1'
#
loop_
_entity.id
_entity.type
_entity.pdbx_description
1 polymer ?
#
loop_
_entity_poly.entity_id
_entity_poly.type
_entity_poly.pdbx_seq_one_letter_code
_entity_poly.pdbx_strand_id
1 'polypeptide(L)'
;MIEGEAESSFAYTSLFSLQKKIRHLKGLSIRNITFEQPCKHPISFKTQTCNTYDDTISRRPENHIKQYNLKDRENDSVLDINISETKQESLSSHELKRHNTKGSLVAYEESLLRLVRLENALKTYLVDTFFTLHIDNIECYSYNDIMKLNTLEKCIWDANNSKKTLTMSLEKYLDKYYKIFEIQKQKNKSSKHLTELEDTIILENKKLKEAEKYKHLLQKSLNARRESMKISYKNQQNVANYLEDAKKTLQYRKATLHQILNKISMHRSRIIAELHNIFPIEPIIGKPFDFTICNLLLPNTNHYKYDQDHVAAGLGYTAHLIYLLSFYLRIPLRYPIRPMCSRAVIEDPINTLHGSKTSFPLWLKGQDHSQFDFGIFLLNKNIEQLMNSQSLIVTNLRHTLPNCKCLLLYIISHLSS
;
A
#
# COMPACT_ATOMS: atom_id res chain seq x y z
N MET A 1 -19.51 29.40 43.17
CA MET A 1 -20.22 28.11 43.36
C MET A 1 -19.19 27.04 43.07
N ILE A 2 -18.36 26.71 44.07
CA ILE A 2 -18.55 25.69 45.13
C ILE A 2 -17.89 24.38 44.67
N GLU A 3 -16.80 24.05 45.39
CA GLU A 3 -16.26 22.72 45.74
C GLU A 3 -15.80 21.80 44.58
N GLY A 4 -14.79 20.94 44.73
CA GLY A 4 -14.07 20.44 45.90
C GLY A 4 -13.23 19.21 45.48
N GLU A 5 -12.27 18.86 46.30
CA GLU A 5 -11.15 17.94 46.08
C GLU A 5 -11.52 16.43 46.11
N ALA A 6 -10.52 15.62 45.72
CA ALA A 6 -10.09 14.28 46.18
C ALA A 6 -11.11 13.33 46.85
N GLU A 7 -11.12 12.05 46.44
CA GLU A 7 -10.63 10.87 47.21
C GLU A 7 -11.45 9.65 46.68
N SER A 8 -11.13 8.36 46.75
CA SER A 8 -10.04 7.57 47.29
C SER A 8 -10.21 6.12 46.77
N SER A 9 -9.12 5.36 46.89
CA SER A 9 -9.00 3.90 46.96
C SER A 9 -10.21 3.10 47.48
N PHE A 10 -10.40 1.84 47.03
CA PHE A 10 -10.21 0.65 47.87
C PHE A 10 -10.39 -0.68 47.10
N ALA A 11 -9.70 -1.68 47.61
CA ALA A 11 -9.44 -3.01 47.09
C ALA A 11 -10.67 -3.95 46.99
N TYR A 12 -10.55 -4.97 46.14
CA TYR A 12 -11.18 -6.27 46.37
C TYR A 12 -10.11 -7.35 46.52
N THR A 13 -9.98 -7.78 47.77
CA THR A 13 -9.21 -8.90 48.27
C THR A 13 -9.88 -10.24 47.95
N SER A 14 -9.04 -11.20 47.58
CA SER A 14 -9.08 -12.64 47.85
C SER A 14 -10.38 -13.28 48.36
N LEU A 15 -10.90 -14.24 47.59
CA LEU A 15 -11.68 -15.38 48.09
C LEU A 15 -11.45 -16.55 47.13
N PHE A 16 -10.63 -17.52 47.53
CA PHE A 16 -10.87 -18.97 47.42
C PHE A 16 -9.60 -19.73 47.84
N SER A 17 -9.53 -19.98 49.14
CA SER A 17 -8.78 -21.06 49.74
C SER A 17 -9.66 -22.31 49.77
N LEU A 18 -9.14 -23.45 49.30
CA LEU A 18 -9.54 -24.77 49.79
C LEU A 18 -8.49 -25.81 49.39
N GLN A 19 -7.52 -25.95 50.29
CA GLN A 19 -6.63 -27.11 50.36
C GLN A 19 -7.43 -28.31 50.89
N LYS A 20 -7.35 -29.46 50.23
CA LYS A 20 -7.44 -30.77 50.91
C LYS A 20 -6.23 -31.62 50.53
N LYS A 21 -5.41 -31.86 51.56
CA LYS A 21 -4.20 -32.68 51.56
C LYS A 21 -4.60 -34.16 51.45
N ILE A 22 -4.11 -34.87 50.43
CA ILE A 22 -3.99 -36.33 50.50
C ILE A 22 -2.57 -36.63 50.95
N ARG A 23 -2.41 -36.82 52.27
CA ARG A 23 -1.26 -37.49 52.85
C ARG A 23 -1.55 -39.00 52.73
N HIS A 24 -0.52 -39.81 52.55
CA HIS A 24 -0.53 -41.29 52.47
C HIS A 24 -0.67 -41.91 51.07
N LEU A 25 0.34 -41.72 50.22
CA LEU A 25 0.80 -42.78 49.29
C LEU A 25 2.33 -42.85 49.37
N LYS A 26 2.82 -43.54 50.41
CA LYS A 26 4.20 -44.02 50.48
C LYS A 26 4.29 -45.25 49.56
N GLY A 27 5.15 -45.17 48.54
CA GLY A 27 5.71 -46.34 47.85
C GLY A 27 4.76 -47.10 46.93
N LEU A 28 4.63 -46.64 45.67
CA LEU A 28 4.45 -47.54 44.53
C LEU A 28 5.27 -47.00 43.35
N SER A 29 6.39 -47.67 43.06
CA SER A 29 7.17 -47.51 41.84
C SER A 29 6.74 -48.58 40.85
N ILE A 30 6.49 -48.22 39.60
CA ILE A 30 6.49 -49.20 38.51
C ILE A 30 7.62 -48.83 37.57
N ARG A 31 8.69 -49.62 37.71
CA ARG A 31 9.83 -49.74 36.80
C ARG A 31 9.52 -50.83 35.76
N ASN A 32 10.15 -50.70 34.60
CA ASN A 32 10.34 -51.69 33.52
C ASN A 32 9.17 -51.93 32.55
N ILE A 33 9.12 -51.17 31.45
CA ILE A 33 9.10 -51.77 30.10
C ILE A 33 10.08 -50.99 29.21
N THR A 34 11.03 -51.72 28.63
CA THR A 34 12.19 -51.26 27.85
C THR A 34 11.93 -51.38 26.35
N PHE A 35 12.44 -50.43 25.55
CA PHE A 35 12.68 -50.62 24.11
C PHE A 35 14.20 -50.65 23.87
N GLU A 36 14.67 -51.68 23.17
CA GLU A 36 16.07 -51.89 22.80
C GLU A 36 16.49 -51.07 21.56
N GLN A 37 17.76 -50.66 21.54
CA GLN A 37 18.48 -50.09 20.40
C GLN A 37 19.72 -50.95 20.09
N PRO A 38 20.12 -51.02 18.81
CA PRO A 38 21.54 -50.95 18.46
C PRO A 38 21.76 -50.01 17.23
N CYS A 39 22.91 -49.39 16.92
CA CYS A 39 24.29 -49.46 17.40
C CYS A 39 25.13 -48.26 16.89
N LYS A 40 25.97 -47.69 17.78
CA LYS A 40 27.42 -47.33 17.69
C LYS A 40 28.02 -46.51 16.49
N HIS A 41 28.41 -45.25 16.82
CA HIS A 41 29.74 -44.57 16.71
C HIS A 41 30.50 -44.40 15.36
N PRO A 42 31.46 -43.43 15.19
CA PRO A 42 32.21 -42.65 16.21
C PRO A 42 32.43 -41.13 16.00
N ILE A 43 32.46 -40.41 17.15
CA ILE A 43 33.45 -39.43 17.67
C ILE A 43 34.44 -38.78 16.65
N SER A 44 34.48 -37.44 16.52
CA SER A 44 35.41 -36.57 17.31
C SER A 44 35.46 -35.07 16.91
N PHE A 45 35.47 -34.25 17.96
CA PHE A 45 36.23 -33.02 18.22
C PHE A 45 35.84 -31.61 17.72
N LYS A 46 35.66 -30.77 18.77
CA LYS A 46 36.15 -29.39 18.99
C LYS A 46 35.37 -28.26 18.32
N THR A 47 35.11 -27.11 18.94
CA THR A 47 34.99 -26.58 20.32
C THR A 47 34.68 -25.10 20.09
N GLN A 48 34.06 -24.45 21.08
CA GLN A 48 34.20 -23.01 21.35
C GLN A 48 33.50 -22.05 20.37
N THR A 49 32.90 -20.94 20.77
CA THR A 49 32.35 -20.37 22.02
C THR A 49 31.86 -18.98 21.60
N CYS A 50 30.89 -18.46 22.36
CA CYS A 50 30.71 -17.05 22.62
C CYS A 50 30.06 -16.14 21.55
N ASN A 51 28.80 -15.83 21.84
CA ASN A 51 28.34 -14.52 22.32
C ASN A 51 28.07 -13.37 21.32
N THR A 52 26.76 -13.16 21.14
CA THR A 52 25.96 -11.96 21.51
C THR A 52 26.14 -10.60 20.81
N TYR A 53 24.97 -9.97 20.62
CA TYR A 53 24.66 -8.55 20.37
C TYR A 53 24.92 -8.08 18.92
N ASP A 54 24.08 -7.29 18.24
CA ASP A 54 22.82 -6.66 18.62
C ASP A 54 22.10 -6.14 17.36
N ASP A 55 20.77 -6.14 17.45
CA ASP A 55 19.85 -5.08 17.06
C ASP A 55 19.61 -4.57 15.61
N THR A 56 18.30 -4.40 15.39
CA THR A 56 17.58 -3.35 14.64
C THR A 56 17.07 -3.56 13.20
N ILE A 57 15.75 -3.76 13.16
CA ILE A 57 14.74 -2.93 12.45
C ILE A 57 14.44 -3.20 10.96
N SER A 58 13.14 -3.48 10.77
CA SER A 58 12.24 -3.08 9.67
C SER A 58 11.86 -4.07 8.56
N ARG A 59 10.59 -4.50 8.70
CA ARG A 59 9.47 -4.29 7.75
C ARG A 59 9.37 -5.20 6.50
N ARG A 60 8.34 -6.06 6.62
CA ARG A 60 7.30 -6.47 5.64
C ARG A 60 7.71 -7.30 4.41
N PRO A 61 7.07 -8.46 4.19
CA PRO A 61 7.03 -9.14 2.90
C PRO A 61 5.77 -8.78 2.09
N GLU A 62 5.92 -8.59 0.78
CA GLU A 62 4.82 -8.61 -0.19
C GLU A 62 4.76 -9.99 -0.85
N ASN A 63 3.58 -10.61 -0.77
CA ASN A 63 3.23 -11.86 -1.43
C ASN A 63 2.65 -11.56 -2.82
N HIS A 64 3.22 -12.16 -3.86
CA HIS A 64 2.62 -12.21 -5.18
C HIS A 64 1.55 -13.31 -5.27
N ILE A 65 0.36 -12.86 -5.69
CA ILE A 65 -0.88 -13.61 -5.90
C ILE A 65 -0.80 -14.40 -7.21
N LYS A 66 -1.16 -15.69 -7.18
CA LYS A 66 -1.50 -16.49 -8.37
C LYS A 66 -3.01 -16.46 -8.58
N GLN A 67 -3.43 -16.02 -9.77
CA GLN A 67 -4.80 -16.03 -10.25
C GLN A 67 -5.14 -17.36 -10.95
N TYR A 68 -6.31 -17.89 -10.64
CA TYR A 68 -7.03 -18.89 -11.44
C TYR A 68 -7.77 -18.20 -12.59
N ASN A 69 -7.80 -18.84 -13.76
CA ASN A 69 -8.72 -18.52 -14.84
C ASN A 69 -9.47 -19.79 -15.25
N LEU A 70 -10.80 -19.73 -15.16
CA LEU A 70 -11.75 -20.61 -15.86
C LEU A 70 -12.17 -19.91 -17.17
N LYS A 71 -12.23 -20.68 -18.26
CA LYS A 71 -12.96 -20.31 -19.49
C LYS A 71 -13.65 -21.55 -20.04
N ASP A 72 -14.93 -21.38 -20.31
CA ASP A 72 -15.78 -22.28 -21.09
C ASP A 72 -15.38 -22.31 -22.57
N ARG A 73 -15.60 -23.46 -23.24
CA ARG A 73 -16.34 -23.55 -24.52
C ARG A 73 -16.51 -25.00 -25.00
N GLU A 74 -17.57 -25.16 -25.78
CA GLU A 74 -18.33 -26.35 -26.18
C GLU A 74 -17.80 -27.09 -27.43
N ASN A 75 -18.36 -28.32 -27.62
CA ASN A 75 -18.55 -29.13 -28.85
C ASN A 75 -17.29 -29.82 -29.46
N ASP A 76 -17.27 -31.08 -29.94
CA ASP A 76 -18.29 -31.92 -30.59
C ASP A 76 -17.95 -33.43 -30.51
N SER A 77 -19.00 -34.26 -30.56
CA SER A 77 -19.15 -35.61 -31.18
C SER A 77 -18.10 -36.72 -30.97
N VAL A 78 -18.56 -37.92 -30.57
CA VAL A 78 -18.77 -39.10 -31.46
C VAL A 78 -19.36 -40.27 -30.64
N LEU A 79 -20.21 -41.02 -31.32
CA LEU A 79 -21.07 -42.13 -30.91
C LEU A 79 -20.31 -43.31 -30.28
N ASP A 80 -20.96 -44.03 -29.35
CA ASP A 80 -21.19 -45.46 -29.56
C ASP A 80 -22.35 -45.99 -28.70
N ILE A 81 -23.17 -46.79 -29.37
CA ILE A 81 -24.39 -47.45 -28.89
C ILE A 81 -23.98 -48.83 -28.35
N ASN A 82 -24.49 -49.22 -27.18
CA ASN A 82 -25.03 -50.57 -27.03
C ASN A 82 -25.96 -50.71 -25.82
N ILE A 83 -27.04 -51.43 -26.10
CA ILE A 83 -28.25 -51.65 -25.31
C ILE A 83 -28.16 -53.01 -24.62
N SER A 84 -28.60 -53.08 -23.35
CA SER A 84 -29.34 -54.22 -22.76
C SER A 84 -29.64 -53.85 -21.29
N GLU A 85 -30.79 -53.25 -20.99
CA GLU A 85 -32.07 -53.89 -20.62
C GLU A 85 -32.08 -54.71 -19.32
N THR A 86 -32.84 -54.16 -18.36
CA THR A 86 -33.72 -54.82 -17.36
C THR A 86 -33.01 -55.61 -16.23
N LYS A 87 -33.28 -55.41 -14.94
CA LYS A 87 -34.57 -55.34 -14.23
C LYS A 87 -34.42 -54.67 -12.86
N GLN A 88 -35.54 -54.11 -12.41
CA GLN A 88 -35.78 -53.42 -11.15
C GLN A 88 -35.97 -54.37 -9.96
N GLU A 89 -36.16 -53.73 -8.79
CA GLU A 89 -36.79 -54.19 -7.54
C GLU A 89 -35.88 -54.81 -6.48
N SER A 90 -36.09 -54.60 -5.18
CA SER A 90 -36.55 -53.46 -4.38
C SER A 90 -36.30 -53.83 -2.91
N LEU A 91 -35.86 -52.83 -2.13
CA LEU A 91 -36.17 -52.54 -0.73
C LEU A 91 -36.75 -53.63 0.22
N SER A 92 -36.01 -53.78 1.33
CA SER A 92 -36.44 -53.54 2.72
C SER A 92 -36.96 -54.67 3.63
N SER A 93 -36.30 -54.69 4.80
CA SER A 93 -36.78 -54.84 6.20
C SER A 93 -37.45 -56.12 6.72
N HIS A 94 -36.72 -56.73 7.67
CA HIS A 94 -37.09 -57.07 9.05
C HIS A 94 -38.39 -57.83 9.39
N GLU A 95 -38.14 -58.95 10.09
CA GLU A 95 -38.56 -59.27 11.47
C GLU A 95 -39.52 -60.45 11.74
N LEU A 96 -39.11 -61.18 12.78
CA LEU A 96 -39.88 -61.92 13.79
C LEU A 96 -40.45 -63.32 13.49
N LYS A 97 -39.90 -64.26 14.26
CA LYS A 97 -40.41 -65.60 14.58
C LYS A 97 -41.76 -65.54 15.31
N ARG A 98 -42.66 -66.50 15.01
CA ARG A 98 -43.24 -67.51 15.95
C ARG A 98 -44.55 -68.09 15.39
N HIS A 99 -44.66 -69.43 15.34
CA HIS A 99 -45.55 -70.27 16.19
C HIS A 99 -45.82 -71.66 15.57
N ASN A 100 -45.61 -72.69 16.39
CA ASN A 100 -46.35 -73.94 16.59
C ASN A 100 -47.33 -74.43 15.49
N THR A 101 -47.22 -75.70 15.10
CA THR A 101 -48.08 -76.80 15.62
C THR A 101 -47.77 -78.18 15.00
N LYS A 102 -47.84 -79.20 15.88
CA LYS A 102 -48.38 -80.57 15.72
C LYS A 102 -47.69 -81.60 14.80
N GLY A 103 -47.47 -82.78 15.39
CA GLY A 103 -47.18 -84.06 14.71
C GLY A 103 -46.59 -85.08 15.70
N SER A 104 -47.42 -85.63 16.60
CA SER A 104 -47.83 -87.05 16.62
C SER A 104 -46.87 -87.95 17.42
N LEU A 105 -47.25 -88.15 18.69
CA LEU A 105 -46.89 -89.27 19.56
C LEU A 105 -47.80 -90.44 19.21
N VAL A 106 -47.22 -91.56 18.79
CA VAL A 106 -47.85 -92.89 18.81
C VAL A 106 -46.82 -93.84 19.43
N ALA A 107 -47.29 -94.69 20.34
CA ALA A 107 -46.59 -95.79 21.01
C ALA A 107 -45.80 -95.47 22.29
N TYR A 108 -46.40 -94.86 23.32
CA TYR A 108 -45.92 -95.04 24.72
C TYR A 108 -47.01 -95.02 25.81
N GLU A 109 -48.30 -94.99 25.43
CA GLU A 109 -49.42 -94.87 26.38
C GLU A 109 -49.74 -96.17 27.14
N GLU A 110 -49.32 -97.34 26.65
CA GLU A 110 -49.51 -98.64 27.33
C GLU A 110 -48.51 -98.88 28.50
N SER A 111 -47.36 -98.20 28.51
CA SER A 111 -46.30 -98.39 29.52
C SER A 111 -46.62 -97.73 30.87
N LEU A 112 -47.17 -96.51 30.86
CA LEU A 112 -47.47 -95.78 32.09
C LEU A 112 -48.67 -96.39 32.84
N LEU A 113 -49.65 -96.91 32.09
CA LEU A 113 -50.80 -97.60 32.66
C LEU A 113 -50.41 -98.96 33.28
N ARG A 114 -49.35 -99.61 32.77
CA ARG A 114 -48.74 -100.80 33.37
C ARG A 114 -47.97 -100.48 34.65
N LEU A 115 -47.28 -99.33 34.71
CA LEU A 115 -46.60 -98.86 35.92
C LEU A 115 -47.57 -98.52 37.05
N VAL A 116 -48.68 -97.83 36.74
CA VAL A 116 -49.72 -97.53 37.74
C VAL A 116 -50.42 -98.81 38.23
N ARG A 117 -50.61 -99.81 37.36
CA ARG A 117 -51.12 -101.14 37.75
C ARG A 117 -50.12 -101.94 38.59
N LEU A 118 -48.81 -101.83 38.33
CA LEU A 118 -47.75 -102.42 39.17
C LEU A 118 -47.66 -101.73 40.53
N GLU A 119 -47.78 -100.40 40.57
CA GLU A 119 -47.77 -99.63 41.82
C GLU A 119 -48.98 -99.98 42.71
N ASN A 120 -50.16 -100.14 42.10
CA ASN A 120 -51.35 -100.58 42.82
C ASN A 120 -51.28 -102.06 43.24
N ALA A 121 -50.66 -102.94 42.44
CA ALA A 121 -50.43 -104.35 42.80
C ALA A 121 -49.40 -104.50 43.94
N LEU A 122 -48.37 -103.64 44.00
CA LEU A 122 -47.42 -103.61 45.11
C LEU A 122 -48.03 -103.04 46.40
N LYS A 123 -48.94 -102.06 46.29
CA LYS A 123 -49.63 -101.47 47.46
C LYS A 123 -50.74 -102.37 48.05
N THR A 124 -51.24 -103.36 47.32
CA THR A 124 -52.32 -104.25 47.78
C THR A 124 -51.87 -105.62 48.29
N TYR A 125 -50.62 -106.05 48.04
CA TYR A 125 -50.14 -107.40 48.35
C TYR A 125 -48.97 -107.50 49.35
N LEU A 126 -48.74 -106.49 50.19
CA LEU A 126 -47.84 -106.63 51.35
C LEU A 126 -48.54 -106.23 52.64
N VAL A 127 -49.35 -107.17 53.13
CA VAL A 127 -49.55 -107.37 54.57
C VAL A 127 -48.43 -108.29 55.06
N ASP A 128 -47.72 -107.83 56.07
CA ASP A 128 -46.93 -108.56 57.07
C ASP A 128 -46.07 -109.75 56.62
N THR A 129 -44.81 -109.45 56.32
CA THR A 129 -43.72 -110.29 56.83
C THR A 129 -42.76 -109.43 57.63
N PHE A 130 -43.05 -109.35 58.93
CA PHE A 130 -42.12 -108.89 59.95
C PHE A 130 -40.83 -109.70 59.88
N PHE A 131 -39.71 -109.03 59.63
CA PHE A 131 -38.40 -109.53 60.03
C PHE A 131 -37.80 -108.52 61.01
N THR A 132 -37.88 -108.84 62.30
CA THR A 132 -37.03 -108.25 63.33
C THR A 132 -35.66 -108.89 63.24
N LEU A 133 -34.73 -108.21 62.56
CA LEU A 133 -33.30 -108.50 62.63
C LEU A 133 -32.74 -107.82 63.89
N HIS A 134 -32.60 -108.59 64.96
CA HIS A 134 -31.74 -108.21 66.07
C HIS A 134 -30.27 -108.42 65.64
N ILE A 135 -29.55 -107.31 65.45
CA ILE A 135 -28.11 -107.28 65.30
C ILE A 135 -27.58 -106.33 66.38
N ASP A 136 -26.77 -106.83 67.30
CA ASP A 136 -26.19 -106.05 68.39
C ASP A 136 -25.22 -104.97 67.88
N ASN A 137 -25.25 -103.78 68.50
CA ASN A 137 -24.33 -102.64 68.36
C ASN A 137 -24.45 -101.63 67.18
N ILE A 138 -25.66 -101.22 66.76
CA ILE A 138 -25.83 -99.98 65.96
C ILE A 138 -27.08 -99.19 66.41
N GLU A 139 -26.88 -97.96 66.92
CA GLU A 139 -27.95 -97.00 67.22
C GLU A 139 -28.70 -96.62 65.92
N CYS A 140 -29.95 -97.07 65.78
CA CYS A 140 -30.79 -96.76 64.62
C CYS A 140 -31.66 -95.52 64.89
N TYR A 141 -31.60 -94.54 63.99
CA TYR A 141 -32.31 -93.26 64.11
C TYR A 141 -33.85 -93.40 64.15
N SER A 142 -34.51 -92.57 64.96
CA SER A 142 -35.96 -92.55 65.12
C SER A 142 -36.66 -91.84 63.95
N TYR A 143 -37.91 -92.25 63.66
CA TYR A 143 -38.78 -91.65 62.64
C TYR A 143 -38.85 -90.11 62.71
N ASN A 144 -38.79 -89.53 63.92
CA ASN A 144 -38.79 -88.08 64.11
C ASN A 144 -37.55 -87.37 63.53
N ASP A 145 -36.39 -88.02 63.54
CA ASP A 145 -35.15 -87.43 63.02
C ASP A 145 -35.10 -87.50 61.48
N ILE A 146 -35.63 -88.59 60.91
CA ILE A 146 -35.83 -88.73 59.46
C ILE A 146 -36.82 -87.67 58.95
N MET A 147 -37.88 -87.38 59.71
CA MET A 147 -38.89 -86.41 59.29
C MET A 147 -38.41 -84.95 59.40
N LYS A 148 -37.58 -84.62 60.40
CA LYS A 148 -36.88 -83.33 60.47
C LYS A 148 -35.92 -83.14 59.30
N LEU A 149 -35.22 -84.20 58.90
CA LEU A 149 -34.28 -84.17 57.77
C LEU A 149 -35.01 -83.95 56.43
N ASN A 150 -36.15 -84.61 56.24
CA ASN A 150 -37.04 -84.37 55.09
C ASN A 150 -37.64 -82.94 55.11
N THR A 151 -37.94 -82.40 56.30
CA THR A 151 -38.41 -81.02 56.43
C THR A 151 -37.31 -80.02 56.10
N LEU A 152 -36.06 -80.27 56.50
CA LEU A 152 -34.90 -79.49 56.12
C LEU A 152 -34.61 -79.56 54.61
N GLU A 153 -34.74 -80.74 54.01
CA GLU A 153 -34.63 -80.92 52.56
C GLU A 153 -35.65 -80.07 51.80
N LYS A 154 -36.90 -80.04 52.27
CA LYS A 154 -37.94 -79.14 51.74
C LYS A 154 -37.61 -77.66 51.94
N CYS A 155 -37.14 -77.26 53.12
CA CYS A 155 -36.70 -75.88 53.37
C CYS A 155 -35.52 -75.46 52.47
N ILE A 156 -34.57 -76.36 52.21
CA ILE A 156 -33.44 -76.13 51.29
C ILE A 156 -33.96 -76.01 49.86
N TRP A 157 -34.92 -76.84 49.46
CA TRP A 157 -35.56 -76.78 48.16
C TRP A 157 -36.33 -75.46 47.96
N ASP A 158 -37.11 -75.03 48.96
CA ASP A 158 -37.83 -73.75 48.95
C ASP A 158 -36.88 -72.55 48.92
N ALA A 159 -35.78 -72.60 49.69
CA ALA A 159 -34.74 -71.57 49.66
C ALA A 159 -34.05 -71.49 48.29
N ASN A 160 -33.76 -72.63 47.66
CA ASN A 160 -33.19 -72.68 46.32
C ASN A 160 -34.17 -72.19 45.24
N ASN A 161 -35.46 -72.50 45.36
CA ASN A 161 -36.50 -71.98 44.46
C ASN A 161 -36.73 -70.48 44.65
N SER A 162 -36.72 -70.00 45.89
CA SER A 162 -36.80 -68.57 46.20
C SER A 162 -35.59 -67.83 45.63
N LYS A 163 -34.38 -68.38 45.82
CA LYS A 163 -33.16 -67.87 45.19
C LYS A 163 -33.28 -67.80 43.66
N LYS A 164 -33.75 -68.87 43.01
CA LYS A 164 -33.94 -68.91 41.55
C LYS A 164 -34.96 -67.88 41.07
N THR A 165 -36.06 -67.72 41.81
CA THR A 165 -37.10 -66.73 41.49
C THR A 165 -36.57 -65.30 41.66
N LEU A 166 -35.81 -65.06 42.72
CA LEU A 166 -35.14 -63.79 42.97
C LEU A 166 -34.08 -63.49 41.90
N THR A 167 -33.28 -64.46 41.46
CA THR A 167 -32.31 -64.26 40.38
C THR A 167 -33.00 -63.95 39.06
N MET A 168 -34.09 -64.64 38.72
CA MET A 168 -34.87 -64.32 37.50
C MET A 168 -35.51 -62.94 37.56
N SER A 169 -36.02 -62.55 38.74
CA SER A 169 -36.57 -61.21 38.96
C SER A 169 -35.47 -60.14 38.83
N LEU A 170 -34.30 -60.38 39.44
CA LEU A 170 -33.12 -59.52 39.33
C LEU A 170 -32.64 -59.37 37.89
N GLU A 171 -32.52 -60.46 37.13
CA GLU A 171 -32.15 -60.43 35.71
C GLU A 171 -33.14 -59.59 34.89
N LYS A 172 -34.45 -59.74 35.13
CA LYS A 172 -35.48 -58.93 34.47
C LYS A 172 -35.37 -57.44 34.81
N TYR A 173 -35.07 -57.10 36.07
CA TYR A 173 -34.81 -55.72 36.47
C TYR A 173 -33.54 -55.19 35.81
N LEU A 174 -32.45 -55.96 35.80
CA LEU A 174 -31.19 -55.59 35.16
C LEU A 174 -31.38 -55.36 33.66
N ASP A 175 -32.07 -56.24 32.93
CA ASP A 175 -32.38 -56.06 31.51
C ASP A 175 -33.16 -54.77 31.23
N LYS A 176 -34.11 -54.43 32.10
CA LYS A 176 -34.85 -53.17 32.00
C LYS A 176 -33.92 -51.97 32.23
N TYR A 177 -33.04 -52.03 33.24
CA TYR A 177 -32.05 -50.98 33.50
C TYR A 177 -31.04 -50.84 32.34
N TYR A 178 -30.59 -51.94 31.73
CA TYR A 178 -29.72 -51.90 30.56
C TYR A 178 -30.37 -51.22 29.36
N LYS A 179 -31.63 -51.53 29.05
CA LYS A 179 -32.38 -50.85 27.96
C LYS A 179 -32.52 -49.35 28.21
N ILE A 180 -32.85 -48.96 29.44
CA ILE A 180 -32.94 -47.54 29.83
C ILE A 180 -31.55 -46.88 29.70
N PHE A 181 -30.50 -47.56 30.14
CA PHE A 181 -29.12 -47.08 30.04
C PHE A 181 -28.66 -46.90 28.59
N GLU A 182 -29.01 -47.82 27.68
CA GLU A 182 -28.70 -47.68 26.25
C GLU A 182 -29.40 -46.48 25.62
N ILE A 183 -30.69 -46.30 25.88
CA ILE A 183 -31.46 -45.14 25.40
C ILE A 183 -30.84 -43.85 25.94
N GLN A 184 -30.44 -43.84 27.22
CA GLN A 184 -29.81 -42.68 27.85
C GLN A 184 -28.41 -42.40 27.27
N LYS A 185 -27.64 -43.44 26.96
CA LYS A 185 -26.34 -43.34 26.27
C LYS A 185 -26.51 -42.76 24.87
N GLN A 186 -27.49 -43.23 24.09
CA GLN A 186 -27.79 -42.72 22.75
C GLN A 186 -28.30 -41.27 22.79
N LYS A 187 -29.18 -40.94 23.75
CA LYS A 187 -29.65 -39.57 24.01
C LYS A 187 -28.47 -38.65 24.35
N ASN A 188 -27.57 -39.08 25.22
CA ASN A 188 -26.39 -38.31 25.59
C ASN A 188 -25.43 -38.13 24.42
N LYS A 189 -25.25 -39.15 23.57
CA LYS A 189 -24.44 -39.04 22.34
C LYS A 189 -25.04 -38.04 21.36
N SER A 190 -26.35 -38.11 21.14
CA SER A 190 -27.06 -37.20 20.23
C SER A 190 -27.12 -35.77 20.78
N SER A 191 -27.30 -35.62 22.10
CA SER A 191 -27.26 -34.32 22.79
C SER A 191 -25.89 -33.65 22.66
N LYS A 192 -24.80 -34.39 22.87
CA LYS A 192 -23.43 -33.88 22.64
C LYS A 192 -23.22 -33.46 21.19
N HIS A 193 -23.68 -34.27 20.25
CA HIS A 193 -23.55 -33.94 18.83
C HIS A 193 -24.37 -32.70 18.44
N LEU A 194 -25.56 -32.53 19.02
CA LEU A 194 -26.35 -31.30 18.86
C LEU A 194 -25.61 -30.08 19.39
N THR A 195 -25.02 -30.16 20.60
CA THR A 195 -24.25 -29.04 21.16
C THR A 195 -23.03 -28.70 20.31
N GLU A 196 -22.32 -29.71 19.78
CA GLU A 196 -21.19 -29.50 18.87
C GLU A 196 -21.63 -28.81 17.57
N LEU A 197 -22.76 -29.24 17.00
CA LEU A 197 -23.33 -28.62 15.80
C LEU A 197 -23.76 -27.17 16.06
N GLU A 198 -24.43 -26.91 17.18
CA GLU A 198 -24.82 -25.55 17.58
C GLU A 198 -23.59 -24.62 17.70
N ASP A 199 -22.52 -25.09 18.33
CA ASP A 199 -21.26 -24.35 18.43
C ASP A 199 -20.65 -24.07 17.05
N THR A 200 -20.65 -25.05 16.14
CA THR A 200 -20.17 -24.84 14.77
C THR A 200 -21.01 -23.81 14.01
N ILE A 201 -22.34 -23.85 14.14
CA ILE A 201 -23.25 -22.87 13.52
C ILE A 201 -22.97 -21.46 14.07
N ILE A 202 -22.72 -21.32 15.37
CA ILE A 202 -22.38 -20.03 15.99
C ILE A 202 -21.06 -19.50 15.43
N LEU A 203 -20.05 -20.36 15.29
CA LEU A 203 -18.75 -19.99 14.74
C LEU A 203 -18.86 -19.55 13.28
N GLU A 204 -19.58 -20.29 12.44
CA GLU A 204 -19.78 -19.95 11.04
C GLU A 204 -20.57 -18.65 10.88
N ASN A 205 -21.62 -18.44 11.69
CA ASN A 205 -22.37 -17.17 11.69
C ASN A 205 -21.49 -15.97 12.10
N LYS A 206 -20.53 -16.15 13.02
CA LYS A 206 -19.56 -15.10 13.36
C LYS A 206 -18.65 -14.77 12.18
N LYS A 207 -18.08 -15.79 11.52
CA LYS A 207 -17.24 -15.60 10.32
C LYS A 207 -18.00 -14.90 9.20
N LEU A 208 -19.26 -15.29 8.98
CA LEU A 208 -20.11 -14.70 7.96
C LEU A 208 -20.34 -13.21 8.22
N LYS A 209 -20.67 -12.82 9.46
CA LYS A 209 -20.82 -11.41 9.85
C LYS A 209 -19.54 -10.59 9.67
N GLU A 210 -18.39 -11.18 9.96
CA GLU A 210 -17.09 -10.52 9.74
C GLU A 210 -16.82 -10.32 8.24
N ALA A 211 -17.10 -11.33 7.41
CA ALA A 211 -16.97 -11.25 5.96
C ALA A 211 -17.93 -10.21 5.34
N GLU A 212 -19.17 -10.11 5.83
CA GLU A 212 -20.13 -9.10 5.40
C GLU A 212 -19.66 -7.67 5.73
N LYS A 213 -19.16 -7.45 6.96
CA LYS A 213 -18.57 -6.17 7.35
C LYS A 213 -17.40 -5.81 6.45
N TYR A 214 -16.51 -6.77 6.18
CA TYR A 214 -15.36 -6.56 5.30
C TYR A 214 -15.80 -6.21 3.87
N LYS A 215 -16.80 -6.92 3.32
CA LYS A 215 -17.39 -6.62 2.02
C LYS A 215 -17.94 -5.20 1.96
N HIS A 216 -18.68 -4.77 2.98
CA HIS A 216 -19.24 -3.41 3.02
C HIS A 216 -18.15 -2.33 3.09
N LEU A 217 -17.10 -2.55 3.88
CA LEU A 217 -15.94 -1.66 3.93
C LEU A 217 -15.23 -1.55 2.58
N LEU A 218 -15.03 -2.70 1.91
CA LEU A 218 -14.41 -2.74 0.58
C LEU A 218 -15.26 -2.01 -0.46
N GLN A 219 -16.58 -2.22 -0.45
CA GLN A 219 -17.51 -1.50 -1.33
C GLN A 219 -17.46 0.02 -1.09
N LYS A 220 -17.44 0.46 0.17
CA LYS A 220 -17.31 1.88 0.51
C LYS A 220 -16.00 2.47 -0.02
N SER A 221 -14.88 1.76 0.16
CA SER A 221 -13.57 2.16 -0.37
C SER A 221 -13.56 2.27 -1.89
N LEU A 222 -14.12 1.26 -2.58
CA LEU A 222 -14.22 1.25 -4.05
C LEU A 222 -15.08 2.39 -4.58
N ASN A 223 -16.20 2.69 -3.91
CA ASN A 223 -17.07 3.80 -4.30
C ASN A 223 -16.37 5.16 -4.11
N ALA A 224 -15.73 5.38 -2.96
CA ALA A 224 -14.95 6.60 -2.71
C ALA A 224 -13.81 6.78 -3.73
N ARG A 225 -13.11 5.69 -4.08
CA ARG A 225 -12.08 5.72 -5.13
C ARG A 225 -12.66 6.02 -6.51
N ARG A 226 -13.84 5.47 -6.85
CA ARG A 226 -14.51 5.77 -8.13
C ARG A 226 -14.91 7.24 -8.23
N GLU A 227 -15.40 7.82 -7.15
CA GLU A 227 -15.74 9.24 -7.08
C GLU A 227 -14.49 10.14 -7.23
N SER A 228 -13.41 9.83 -6.51
CA SER A 228 -12.16 10.58 -6.63
C SER A 228 -11.56 10.47 -8.04
N MET A 229 -11.65 9.30 -8.69
CA MET A 229 -11.23 9.13 -10.08
C MET A 229 -12.07 9.96 -11.05
N LYS A 230 -13.40 10.03 -10.87
CA LYS A 230 -14.28 10.89 -11.70
C LYS A 230 -13.93 12.37 -11.56
N ILE A 231 -13.70 12.84 -10.33
CA ILE A 231 -13.30 14.23 -10.06
C ILE A 231 -11.94 14.51 -10.70
N SER A 232 -10.98 13.60 -10.53
CA SER A 232 -9.63 13.72 -11.11
C SER A 232 -9.68 13.81 -12.63
N TYR A 233 -10.51 13.00 -13.28
CA TYR A 233 -10.70 13.04 -14.73
C TYR A 233 -11.26 14.39 -15.20
N LYS A 234 -12.29 14.91 -14.52
CA LYS A 234 -12.87 16.23 -14.82
C LYS A 234 -11.83 17.35 -14.64
N ASN A 235 -11.05 17.30 -13.57
CA ASN A 235 -9.99 18.27 -13.33
C ASN A 235 -8.90 18.19 -14.41
N GLN A 236 -8.48 16.99 -14.80
CA GLN A 236 -7.51 16.79 -15.87
C GLN A 236 -8.00 17.37 -17.20
N GLN A 237 -9.27 17.17 -17.53
CA GLN A 237 -9.87 17.74 -18.74
C GLN A 237 -9.94 19.27 -18.69
N ASN A 238 -10.32 19.84 -17.55
CA ASN A 238 -10.32 21.30 -17.36
C ASN A 238 -8.91 21.88 -17.51
N VAL A 239 -7.90 21.22 -16.93
CA VAL A 239 -6.50 21.62 -17.06
C VAL A 239 -6.03 21.53 -18.51
N ALA A 240 -6.40 20.47 -19.23
CA ALA A 240 -6.06 20.31 -20.65
C ALA A 240 -6.63 21.46 -21.49
N ASN A 241 -7.91 21.80 -21.28
CA ASN A 241 -8.55 22.92 -21.97
C ASN A 241 -7.87 24.26 -21.63
N TYR A 242 -7.59 24.50 -20.35
CA TYR A 242 -6.88 25.71 -19.91
C TYR A 242 -5.49 25.82 -20.54
N LEU A 243 -4.74 24.71 -20.63
CA LEU A 243 -3.42 24.69 -21.27
C LEU A 243 -3.51 25.01 -22.77
N GLU A 244 -4.57 24.56 -23.45
CA GLU A 244 -4.78 24.88 -24.85
C GLU A 244 -5.05 26.38 -25.06
N ASP A 245 -5.89 26.97 -24.22
CA ASP A 245 -6.19 28.41 -24.26
C ASP A 245 -4.97 29.26 -23.86
N ALA A 246 -4.20 28.82 -22.87
CA ALA A 246 -2.94 29.45 -22.50
C ALA A 246 -1.93 29.43 -23.65
N LYS A 247 -1.85 28.31 -24.39
CA LYS A 247 -0.99 28.19 -25.58
C LYS A 247 -1.42 29.16 -26.69
N LYS A 248 -2.71 29.27 -26.98
CA LYS A 248 -3.25 30.24 -27.95
C LYS A 248 -2.92 31.68 -27.54
N THR A 249 -3.13 32.01 -26.26
CA THR A 249 -2.82 33.33 -25.69
C THR A 249 -1.33 33.65 -25.81
N LEU A 250 -0.46 32.68 -25.52
CA LEU A 250 0.99 32.85 -25.64
C LEU A 250 1.41 33.13 -27.10
N GLN A 251 0.87 32.38 -28.07
CA GLN A 251 1.15 32.60 -29.48
C GLN A 251 0.73 33.99 -29.93
N TYR A 252 -0.48 34.43 -29.55
CA TYR A 252 -0.98 35.78 -29.83
C TYR A 252 -0.06 36.86 -29.22
N ARG A 253 0.34 36.70 -27.95
CA ARG A 253 1.23 37.66 -27.29
C ARG A 253 2.62 37.71 -27.94
N LYS A 254 3.17 36.57 -28.36
CA LYS A 254 4.44 36.54 -29.11
C LYS A 254 4.34 37.29 -30.44
N ALA A 255 3.27 37.05 -31.20
CA ALA A 255 3.04 37.76 -32.46
C ALA A 255 2.87 39.27 -32.24
N THR A 256 2.09 39.66 -31.24
CA THR A 256 1.86 41.07 -30.88
C THR A 256 3.16 41.75 -30.44
N LEU A 257 3.97 41.08 -29.63
CA LEU A 257 5.28 41.59 -29.21
C LEU A 257 6.19 41.82 -30.42
N HIS A 258 6.26 40.87 -31.34
CA HIS A 258 7.06 41.01 -32.56
C HIS A 258 6.59 42.21 -33.39
N GLN A 259 5.28 42.37 -33.57
CA GLN A 259 4.72 43.54 -34.27
C GLN A 259 5.07 44.87 -33.58
N ILE A 260 5.01 44.94 -32.24
CA ILE A 260 5.36 46.15 -31.48
C ILE A 260 6.86 46.46 -31.61
N LEU A 261 7.73 45.44 -31.51
CA LEU A 261 9.17 45.65 -31.68
C LEU A 261 9.50 46.14 -33.09
N ASN A 262 8.86 45.61 -34.12
CA ASN A 262 9.04 46.08 -35.50
C ASN A 262 8.59 47.54 -35.63
N LYS A 263 7.45 47.92 -35.03
CA LYS A 263 6.99 49.33 -34.99
C LYS A 263 8.00 50.24 -34.28
N ILE A 264 8.58 49.80 -33.17
CA ILE A 264 9.63 50.57 -32.45
C ILE A 264 10.87 50.73 -33.33
N SER A 265 11.30 49.67 -34.02
CA SER A 265 12.44 49.70 -34.94
C SER A 265 12.22 50.72 -36.07
N MET A 266 11.06 50.63 -36.73
CA MET A 266 10.66 51.57 -37.78
C MET A 266 10.63 53.02 -37.28
N HIS A 267 10.09 53.25 -36.09
CA HIS A 267 10.03 54.58 -35.50
C HIS A 267 11.43 55.13 -35.18
N ARG A 268 12.34 54.30 -34.66
CA ARG A 268 13.74 54.67 -34.43
C ARG A 268 14.45 55.01 -35.74
N SER A 269 14.29 54.17 -36.77
CA SER A 269 14.85 54.44 -38.10
C SER A 269 14.37 55.79 -38.64
N ARG A 270 13.06 56.05 -38.56
CA ARG A 270 12.47 57.32 -38.98
C ARG A 270 13.05 58.51 -38.22
N ILE A 271 13.12 58.45 -36.89
CA ILE A 271 13.71 59.55 -36.09
C ILE A 271 15.18 59.76 -36.46
N ILE A 272 15.94 58.69 -36.65
CA ILE A 272 17.36 58.79 -36.98
C ILE A 272 17.56 59.34 -38.40
N ALA A 273 16.65 59.05 -39.34
CA ALA A 273 16.61 59.70 -40.64
C ALA A 273 16.33 61.21 -40.51
N GLU A 274 15.39 61.63 -39.66
CA GLU A 274 15.18 63.05 -39.36
C GLU A 274 16.42 63.70 -38.71
N LEU A 275 17.09 63.01 -37.78
CA LEU A 275 18.34 63.49 -37.20
C LEU A 275 19.44 63.62 -38.25
N HIS A 276 19.48 62.72 -39.24
CA HIS A 276 20.41 62.84 -40.35
C HIS A 276 20.15 64.10 -41.19
N ASN A 277 18.89 64.48 -41.37
CA ASN A 277 18.50 65.71 -42.06
C ASN A 277 18.83 66.97 -41.25
N ILE A 278 18.67 66.93 -39.92
CA ILE A 278 18.96 68.07 -39.02
C ILE A 278 20.48 68.28 -38.87
N PHE A 279 21.25 67.18 -38.80
CA PHE A 279 22.70 67.20 -38.68
C PHE A 279 23.34 66.56 -39.93
N PRO A 280 23.30 67.24 -41.09
CA PRO A 280 23.85 66.69 -42.32
C PRO A 280 25.36 66.51 -42.17
N ILE A 281 25.81 65.27 -42.39
CA ILE A 281 27.23 64.92 -42.46
C ILE A 281 27.57 64.58 -43.91
N GLU A 282 28.41 65.39 -44.53
CA GLU A 282 28.74 65.33 -45.96
C GLU A 282 30.26 65.22 -46.17
N PRO A 283 30.71 64.37 -47.12
CA PRO A 283 32.12 64.29 -47.46
C PRO A 283 32.55 65.49 -48.29
N ILE A 284 33.78 65.95 -48.08
CA ILE A 284 34.37 67.01 -48.91
C ILE A 284 34.88 66.43 -50.22
N ILE A 285 34.42 66.99 -51.33
CA ILE A 285 34.85 66.58 -52.67
C ILE A 285 36.36 66.78 -52.80
N GLY A 286 37.09 65.71 -53.14
CA GLY A 286 38.54 65.74 -53.35
C GLY A 286 39.41 65.49 -52.10
N LYS A 287 38.82 65.34 -50.91
CA LYS A 287 39.56 64.95 -49.68
C LYS A 287 38.92 63.72 -49.01
N PRO A 288 39.45 62.52 -49.23
CA PRO A 288 38.90 61.33 -48.59
C PRO A 288 39.06 61.43 -47.07
N PHE A 289 38.02 61.02 -46.33
CA PHE A 289 37.92 61.06 -44.86
C PHE A 289 37.70 62.43 -44.20
N ASP A 290 37.72 63.53 -44.95
CA ASP A 290 37.31 64.84 -44.44
C ASP A 290 35.80 65.03 -44.65
N PHE A 291 35.11 65.36 -43.57
CA PHE A 291 33.66 65.54 -43.56
C PHE A 291 33.29 66.87 -42.93
N THR A 292 32.14 67.39 -43.33
CA THR A 292 31.49 68.55 -42.72
C THR A 292 30.25 68.11 -41.95
N ILE A 293 29.97 68.73 -40.81
CA ILE A 293 28.70 68.62 -40.09
C ILE A 293 28.01 69.99 -40.11
N CYS A 294 26.78 70.08 -40.60
CA CYS A 294 26.07 71.35 -40.76
C CYS A 294 26.91 72.42 -41.53
N ASN A 295 27.59 72.00 -42.60
CA ASN A 295 28.53 72.82 -43.40
C ASN A 295 29.79 73.29 -42.67
N LEU A 296 30.11 72.75 -41.49
CA LEU A 296 31.35 73.02 -40.76
C LEU A 296 32.33 71.85 -40.90
N LEU A 297 33.52 72.11 -41.43
CA LEU A 297 34.59 71.13 -41.48
C LEU A 297 35.04 70.75 -40.06
N LEU A 298 35.01 69.46 -39.74
CA LEU A 298 35.62 68.92 -38.54
C LEU A 298 36.80 68.02 -38.94
N PRO A 299 38.06 68.48 -38.77
CA PRO A 299 39.23 67.69 -39.11
C PRO A 299 39.37 66.51 -38.13
N ASN A 300 39.83 65.35 -38.61
CA ASN A 300 40.07 64.18 -37.73
C ASN A 300 41.40 64.28 -36.95
N THR A 301 42.31 65.17 -37.35
CA THR A 301 43.61 65.39 -36.70
C THR A 301 44.01 66.86 -36.73
N ASN A 302 44.86 67.29 -35.80
CA ASN A 302 45.43 68.65 -35.75
C ASN A 302 44.38 69.77 -35.75
N HIS A 303 43.44 69.70 -34.81
CA HIS A 303 42.38 70.70 -34.61
C HIS A 303 42.88 72.14 -34.43
N TYR A 304 44.12 72.31 -33.96
CA TYR A 304 44.80 73.59 -33.72
C TYR A 304 45.06 74.44 -34.97
N LYS A 305 45.08 73.82 -36.16
CA LYS A 305 45.38 74.51 -37.43
C LYS A 305 44.16 75.21 -38.04
N TYR A 306 42.99 75.01 -37.44
CA TYR A 306 41.72 75.49 -37.94
C TYR A 306 41.13 76.51 -36.97
N ASP A 307 40.10 77.24 -37.41
CA ASP A 307 39.43 78.20 -36.56
C ASP A 307 38.78 77.50 -35.35
N GLN A 308 39.12 77.99 -34.15
CA GLN A 308 38.72 77.39 -32.88
C GLN A 308 37.21 77.41 -32.69
N ASP A 309 36.55 78.49 -33.15
CA ASP A 309 35.10 78.65 -33.01
C ASP A 309 34.36 77.69 -33.96
N HIS A 310 34.89 77.46 -35.17
CA HIS A 310 34.35 76.47 -36.12
C HIS A 310 34.51 75.04 -35.60
N VAL A 311 35.69 74.68 -35.07
CA VAL A 311 35.94 73.35 -34.50
C VAL A 311 35.04 73.11 -33.27
N ALA A 312 34.91 74.10 -32.39
CA ALA A 312 34.05 74.02 -31.22
C ALA A 312 32.57 73.84 -31.61
N ALA A 313 32.09 74.56 -32.62
CA ALA A 313 30.74 74.39 -33.14
C ALA A 313 30.52 72.99 -33.78
N GLY A 314 31.46 72.51 -34.59
CA GLY A 314 31.40 71.18 -35.20
C GLY A 314 31.41 70.04 -34.18
N LEU A 315 32.26 70.12 -33.15
CA LEU A 315 32.26 69.18 -32.02
C LEU A 315 30.99 69.29 -31.19
N GLY A 316 30.46 70.50 -31.01
CA GLY A 316 29.19 70.76 -30.34
C GLY A 316 28.00 70.06 -31.01
N TYR A 317 27.87 70.20 -32.34
CA TYR A 317 26.85 69.49 -33.11
C TYR A 317 27.02 67.98 -33.03
N THR A 318 28.26 67.49 -33.13
CA THR A 318 28.56 66.06 -33.01
C THR A 318 28.17 65.53 -31.62
N ALA A 319 28.55 66.22 -30.55
CA ALA A 319 28.22 65.85 -29.18
C ALA A 319 26.70 65.82 -28.94
N HIS A 320 25.97 66.81 -29.48
CA HIS A 320 24.51 66.85 -29.40
C HIS A 320 23.87 65.69 -30.18
N LEU A 321 24.35 65.40 -31.38
CA LEU A 321 23.90 64.26 -32.19
C LEU A 321 24.11 62.94 -31.44
N ILE A 322 25.30 62.69 -30.87
CA ILE A 322 25.61 61.48 -30.11
C ILE A 322 24.74 61.36 -28.85
N TYR A 323 24.50 62.48 -28.15
CA TYR A 323 23.57 62.52 -27.03
C TYR A 323 22.15 62.08 -27.45
N LEU A 324 21.61 62.64 -28.53
CA LEU A 324 20.29 62.27 -29.04
C LEU A 324 20.23 60.81 -29.52
N LEU A 325 21.26 60.34 -30.23
CA LEU A 325 21.34 58.95 -30.68
C LEU A 325 21.33 57.98 -29.50
N SER A 326 22.05 58.29 -28.43
CA SER A 326 22.07 57.48 -27.20
C SER A 326 20.68 57.34 -26.58
N PHE A 327 19.91 58.43 -26.58
CA PHE A 327 18.55 58.46 -26.05
C PHE A 327 17.59 57.59 -26.88
N TYR A 328 17.58 57.77 -28.21
CA TYR A 328 16.66 57.04 -29.09
C TYR A 328 17.01 55.57 -29.26
N LEU A 329 18.31 55.24 -29.28
CA LEU A 329 18.78 53.86 -29.28
C LEU A 329 18.67 53.19 -27.89
N ARG A 330 18.39 53.98 -26.84
CA ARG A 330 18.32 53.55 -25.44
C ARG A 330 19.64 52.92 -24.96
N ILE A 331 20.76 53.54 -25.32
CA ILE A 331 22.09 53.10 -24.92
C ILE A 331 22.67 54.14 -23.96
N PRO A 332 22.90 53.81 -22.68
CA PRO A 332 23.55 54.74 -21.76
C PRO A 332 25.01 54.94 -22.16
N LEU A 333 25.42 56.20 -22.39
CA LEU A 333 26.81 56.52 -22.72
C LEU A 333 27.72 56.28 -21.52
N ARG A 334 28.88 55.65 -21.76
CA ARG A 334 29.92 55.44 -20.74
C ARG A 334 30.47 56.77 -20.22
N TYR A 335 30.62 57.73 -21.14
CA TYR A 335 31.08 59.08 -20.83
C TYR A 335 29.92 60.05 -21.04
N PRO A 336 29.26 60.55 -19.98
CA PRO A 336 28.13 61.45 -20.11
C PRO A 336 28.48 62.71 -20.90
N ILE A 337 27.57 63.14 -21.77
CA ILE A 337 27.73 64.37 -22.58
C ILE A 337 26.75 65.42 -22.07
N ARG A 338 27.26 66.64 -21.85
CA ARG A 338 26.47 67.86 -21.63
C ARG A 338 26.47 68.68 -22.94
N PRO A 339 25.39 68.59 -23.75
CA PRO A 339 25.38 69.20 -25.07
C PRO A 339 25.02 70.69 -24.97
N MET A 340 26.03 71.54 -24.79
CA MET A 340 25.91 73.00 -24.67
C MET A 340 26.37 73.70 -25.96
N CYS A 341 25.94 73.20 -27.13
CA CYS A 341 26.36 73.68 -28.45
C CYS A 341 27.89 73.79 -28.57
N SER A 342 28.44 74.95 -28.95
CA SER A 342 29.89 75.19 -29.05
C SER A 342 30.66 75.07 -27.72
N ARG A 343 29.95 74.93 -26.59
CA ARG A 343 30.52 74.75 -25.25
C ARG A 343 30.20 73.36 -24.68
N ALA A 344 30.07 72.35 -25.54
CA ALA A 344 29.79 70.98 -25.12
C ALA A 344 30.90 70.40 -24.23
N VAL A 345 30.51 69.67 -23.19
CA VAL A 345 31.42 69.05 -22.20
C VAL A 345 31.16 67.56 -22.15
N ILE A 346 32.21 66.75 -22.04
CA ILE A 346 32.13 65.31 -21.80
C ILE A 346 32.74 64.96 -20.45
N GLU A 347 32.17 63.99 -19.75
CA GLU A 347 32.59 63.64 -18.39
C GLU A 347 33.17 62.23 -18.33
N ASP A 348 34.23 62.08 -17.53
CA ASP A 348 34.78 60.78 -17.14
C ASP A 348 34.50 60.55 -15.65
N PRO A 349 33.54 59.66 -15.32
CA PRO A 349 33.16 59.40 -13.94
C PRO A 349 34.19 58.56 -13.16
N ILE A 350 35.15 57.92 -13.85
CA ILE A 350 36.09 56.97 -13.25
C ILE A 350 37.46 57.61 -13.08
N ASN A 351 37.85 58.49 -14.00
CA ASN A 351 39.22 58.96 -14.07
C ASN A 351 39.51 60.10 -13.09
N THR A 352 40.02 59.74 -11.92
CA THR A 352 40.62 60.65 -10.92
C THR A 352 42.06 61.05 -11.25
N LEU A 353 42.66 60.51 -12.31
CA LEU A 353 44.10 60.68 -12.63
C LEU A 353 44.44 62.05 -13.22
N HIS A 354 43.47 62.79 -13.76
CA HIS A 354 43.66 64.16 -14.29
C HIS A 354 43.30 65.25 -13.26
N GLY A 355 43.25 64.90 -11.97
CA GLY A 355 42.87 65.77 -10.85
C GLY A 355 41.38 65.69 -10.49
N SER A 356 40.87 66.65 -9.71
CA SER A 356 39.43 66.76 -9.32
C SER A 356 38.50 67.06 -10.51
N LYS A 357 39.03 67.24 -11.73
CA LYS A 357 38.26 67.59 -12.91
C LYS A 357 37.79 66.31 -13.61
N THR A 358 36.51 65.99 -13.41
CA THR A 358 35.80 64.92 -14.12
C THR A 358 35.23 65.37 -15.46
N SER A 359 35.36 66.66 -15.81
CA SER A 359 34.72 67.28 -16.97
C SER A 359 35.75 67.81 -17.97
N PHE A 360 35.63 67.41 -19.23
CA PHE A 360 36.52 67.74 -20.33
C PHE A 360 35.78 68.57 -21.39
N PRO A 361 36.22 69.80 -21.68
CA PRO A 361 35.59 70.68 -22.66
C PRO A 361 35.91 70.25 -24.09
N LEU A 362 34.93 70.29 -24.97
CA LEU A 362 35.07 70.01 -26.41
C LEU A 362 35.33 71.29 -27.24
N TRP A 363 35.92 72.32 -26.62
CA TRP A 363 36.34 73.55 -27.27
C TRP A 363 37.74 73.93 -26.79
N LEU A 364 38.47 74.64 -27.65
CA LEU A 364 39.88 74.92 -27.39
C LEU A 364 40.14 76.24 -26.64
N LYS A 365 39.25 77.23 -26.81
CA LYS A 365 39.44 78.58 -26.30
C LYS A 365 39.59 78.60 -24.77
N GLY A 366 40.79 78.91 -24.30
CA GLY A 366 41.14 78.99 -22.87
C GLY A 366 41.32 77.63 -22.18
N GLN A 367 41.56 76.56 -22.94
CA GLN A 367 41.71 75.19 -22.42
C GLN A 367 43.07 74.59 -22.77
N ASP A 368 43.53 73.67 -21.94
CA ASP A 368 44.76 72.91 -22.19
C ASP A 368 44.56 71.94 -23.37
N HIS A 369 45.51 71.94 -24.29
CA HIS A 369 45.51 71.09 -25.50
C HIS A 369 45.33 69.60 -25.16
N SER A 370 46.00 69.11 -24.12
CA SER A 370 45.89 67.72 -23.67
C SER A 370 44.50 67.36 -23.14
N GLN A 371 43.84 68.27 -22.42
CA GLN A 371 42.48 68.07 -21.90
C GLN A 371 41.45 68.06 -23.03
N PHE A 372 41.64 68.94 -24.02
CA PHE A 372 40.81 68.99 -25.20
C PHE A 372 40.95 67.72 -26.05
N ASP A 373 42.17 67.29 -26.36
CA ASP A 373 42.42 66.06 -27.12
C ASP A 373 41.87 64.82 -26.39
N PHE A 374 41.98 64.78 -25.06
CA PHE A 374 41.37 63.72 -24.26
C PHE A 374 39.83 63.76 -24.32
N GLY A 375 39.21 64.93 -24.27
CA GLY A 375 37.75 65.08 -24.45
C GLY A 375 37.27 64.54 -25.79
N ILE A 376 37.99 64.80 -26.89
CA ILE A 376 37.67 64.24 -28.21
C ILE A 376 37.84 62.71 -28.22
N PHE A 377 38.88 62.20 -27.57
CA PHE A 377 39.07 60.76 -27.43
C PHE A 377 37.89 60.08 -26.71
N LEU A 378 37.39 60.67 -25.61
CA LEU A 378 36.20 60.17 -24.90
C LEU A 378 34.95 60.21 -25.79
N LEU A 379 34.78 61.28 -26.59
CA LEU A 379 33.67 61.38 -27.53
C LEU A 379 33.74 60.25 -28.58
N ASN A 380 34.92 59.99 -29.11
CA ASN A 380 35.14 58.87 -30.04
C ASN A 380 34.89 57.50 -29.39
N LYS A 381 35.20 57.35 -28.10
CA LYS A 381 34.85 56.13 -27.36
C LYS A 381 33.34 55.94 -27.19
N ASN A 382 32.57 57.01 -27.03
CA ASN A 382 31.11 56.93 -27.06
C ASN A 382 30.58 56.57 -28.45
N ILE A 383 31.16 57.12 -29.52
CA ILE A 383 30.81 56.76 -30.90
C ILE A 383 31.08 55.26 -31.14
N GLU A 384 32.25 54.78 -30.73
CA GLU A 384 32.61 53.35 -30.78
C GLU A 384 31.61 52.49 -30.01
N GLN A 385 31.18 52.92 -28.82
CA GLN A 385 30.17 52.22 -28.05
C GLN A 385 28.84 52.11 -28.82
N LEU A 386 28.38 53.20 -29.43
CA LEU A 386 27.16 53.19 -30.22
C LEU A 386 27.30 52.31 -31.47
N MET A 387 28.44 52.34 -32.16
CA MET A 387 28.72 51.45 -33.28
C MET A 387 28.72 49.98 -32.87
N ASN A 388 29.41 49.63 -31.78
CA ASN A 388 29.43 48.26 -31.27
C ASN A 388 28.04 47.75 -30.89
N SER A 389 27.16 48.63 -30.39
CA SER A 389 25.77 48.26 -30.08
C SER A 389 24.96 47.83 -31.31
N GLN A 390 25.35 48.32 -32.49
CA GLN A 390 24.75 47.99 -33.78
C GLN A 390 25.58 46.95 -34.55
N SER A 391 26.49 46.24 -33.87
CA SER A 391 27.43 45.27 -34.45
C SER A 391 28.36 45.83 -35.54
N LEU A 392 28.63 47.14 -35.52
CA LEU A 392 29.60 47.78 -36.40
C LEU A 392 30.98 47.83 -35.75
N ILE A 393 32.01 47.46 -36.51
CA ILE A 393 33.41 47.52 -36.07
C ILE A 393 34.00 48.87 -36.48
N VAL A 394 34.61 49.56 -35.52
CA VAL A 394 35.33 50.82 -35.79
C VAL A 394 36.71 50.51 -36.37
N THR A 395 36.97 50.99 -37.59
CA THR A 395 38.28 50.80 -38.26
C THR A 395 39.35 51.73 -37.71
N ASN A 396 39.01 53.00 -37.46
CA ASN A 396 39.89 53.99 -36.86
C ASN A 396 39.13 54.85 -35.86
N LEU A 397 39.56 54.81 -34.59
CA LEU A 397 38.93 55.56 -33.50
C LEU A 397 39.10 57.08 -33.65
N ARG A 398 40.13 57.55 -34.36
CA ARG A 398 40.36 58.99 -34.56
C ARG A 398 39.37 59.63 -35.53
N HIS A 399 38.68 58.82 -36.34
CA HIS A 399 37.71 59.32 -37.30
C HIS A 399 36.40 59.67 -36.56
N THR A 400 36.09 60.94 -36.41
CA THR A 400 34.88 61.38 -35.69
C THR A 400 33.66 61.29 -36.61
N LEU A 401 33.55 62.19 -37.58
CA LEU A 401 32.43 62.29 -38.51
C LEU A 401 32.28 61.09 -39.46
N PRO A 402 33.35 60.47 -40.00
CA PRO A 402 33.19 59.28 -40.84
C PRO A 402 32.47 58.13 -40.10
N ASN A 403 32.84 57.91 -38.84
CA ASN A 403 32.23 56.89 -37.99
C ASN A 403 30.77 57.23 -37.66
N CYS A 404 30.47 58.50 -37.36
CA CYS A 404 29.10 58.98 -37.17
C CYS A 404 28.22 58.78 -38.43
N LYS A 405 28.74 59.14 -39.62
CA LYS A 405 28.01 58.96 -40.89
C LYS A 405 27.74 57.49 -41.16
N CYS A 406 28.73 56.63 -40.95
CA CYS A 406 28.59 55.19 -41.10
C CYS A 406 27.48 54.63 -40.18
N LEU A 407 27.50 55.00 -38.90
CA LEU A 407 26.50 54.62 -37.92
C LEU A 407 25.08 55.04 -38.35
N LEU A 408 24.90 56.30 -38.76
CA LEU A 408 23.61 56.83 -39.20
C LEU A 408 23.08 56.06 -40.42
N LEU A 409 23.89 55.91 -41.46
CA LEU A 409 23.49 55.21 -42.69
C LEU A 409 23.13 53.74 -42.41
N TYR A 410 23.93 53.06 -41.58
CA TYR A 410 23.67 51.68 -41.21
C TYR A 410 22.32 51.54 -40.51
N ILE A 411 22.04 52.36 -39.50
CA ILE A 411 20.78 52.31 -38.76
C ILE A 411 19.59 52.59 -39.68
N ILE A 412 19.69 53.62 -40.54
CA ILE A 412 18.61 53.97 -41.48
C ILE A 412 18.34 52.79 -42.43
N SER A 413 19.38 52.15 -42.96
CA SER A 413 19.26 51.02 -43.89
C SER A 413 18.79 49.72 -43.24
N HIS A 414 19.21 49.43 -42.00
CA HIS A 414 19.01 48.13 -41.36
C HIS A 414 17.74 48.08 -40.51
N LEU A 415 17.28 49.20 -39.94
CA LEU A 415 16.04 49.25 -39.16
C LEU A 415 14.79 49.53 -40.02
N SER A 416 14.95 49.78 -41.33
CA SER A 416 13.86 49.98 -42.30
C SER A 416 13.46 48.72 -43.06
N SER A 417 14.33 47.70 -43.08
CA SER A 417 14.08 46.34 -43.57
C SER A 417 13.67 45.41 -42.45
#